data_AF-A0A4Z2DYB0-F1
#
_entry.id   AF-A0A4Z2DYB0-F1
#
_cell.length_a   1.000
_cell.length_b   1.000
_cell.length_c   1.000
_cell.angle_alpha   90.00
_cell.angle_beta   90.00
_cell.angle_gamma   90.00
#
_symmetry.space_group_name_H-M   'P 1'
#
loop_
_entity.id
_entity.type
_entity.pdbx_description
1 polymer ?
#
loop_
_entity_poly.entity_id
_entity_poly.type
_entity_poly.pdbx_seq_one_letter_code
_entity_poly.pdbx_strand_id
1 'polypeptide(L)'
;MIHNKILAVKHSCLNAVDDGEKYLCTYNSSPEKCLKCGAVIQDELLFQVLPPFSNAHVPIMFSSYPVARIAFIPSNNSSILNYRSDSNLHCGAIDSEGKVHNFTNQFGIQSDSNGWEESIIINISEAAGCESLTSLKWDEIIHNFVNTSKSTVFSSMKQNYDCLDFVIDIIRRAINDQVNRVLVAQWLSTPLECVILYADIVKQLESGSMQVIKKLHNISISQL
;
A
#
# COMPACT_ATOMS: atom_id res chain seq x y z
N MET A 1 19.09 4.96 -4.49
CA MET A 1 19.14 3.58 -3.95
C MET A 1 18.91 2.61 -5.10
N ILE A 2 19.85 1.70 -5.34
CA ILE A 2 19.63 0.58 -6.26
C ILE A 2 18.54 -0.27 -5.61
N HIS A 3 17.33 -0.26 -6.18
CA HIS A 3 16.26 -1.12 -5.69
C HIS A 3 16.59 -2.53 -6.14
N ASN A 4 17.17 -3.32 -5.24
CA ASN A 4 17.45 -4.71 -5.50
C ASN A 4 16.11 -5.41 -5.79
N LYS A 5 16.01 -6.07 -6.94
CA LYS A 5 14.80 -6.81 -7.31
C LYS A 5 14.75 -8.08 -6.48
N ILE A 6 13.64 -8.30 -5.78
CA ILE A 6 13.39 -9.58 -5.12
C ILE A 6 12.78 -10.51 -6.15
N LEU A 7 13.45 -11.63 -6.37
CA LEU A 7 12.99 -12.70 -7.23
C LEU A 7 12.47 -13.84 -6.35
N ALA A 8 11.40 -14.49 -6.79
CA ALA A 8 10.79 -15.63 -6.16
C ALA A 8 10.74 -16.79 -7.14
N VAL A 9 11.25 -17.95 -6.72
CA VAL A 9 11.26 -19.18 -7.51
C VAL A 9 10.44 -20.23 -6.79
N LYS A 10 9.49 -20.83 -7.51
CA LYS A 10 8.81 -22.02 -7.01
C LYS A 10 9.76 -23.19 -7.16
N HIS A 11 9.90 -24.02 -6.13
CA HIS A 11 10.78 -25.17 -6.19
C HIS A 11 10.11 -26.41 -5.60
N SER A 12 10.25 -27.55 -6.27
CA SER A 12 9.57 -28.80 -5.95
C SER A 12 9.83 -29.29 -4.52
N CYS A 13 11.05 -29.13 -3.99
CA CYS A 13 11.40 -29.59 -2.63
C CYS A 13 10.67 -28.82 -1.50
N LEU A 14 10.10 -27.66 -1.82
CA LEU A 14 9.32 -26.85 -0.87
C LEU A 14 7.82 -27.16 -0.94
N ASN A 15 7.35 -27.68 -2.07
CA ASN A 15 5.94 -27.83 -2.41
C ASN A 15 5.53 -29.30 -2.61
N ALA A 16 6.29 -30.24 -2.05
CA ALA A 16 6.01 -31.68 -2.11
C ALA A 16 4.84 -32.12 -1.20
N VAL A 17 4.43 -31.25 -0.26
CA VAL A 17 3.30 -31.46 0.65
C VAL A 17 2.36 -30.27 0.49
N ASP A 18 1.05 -30.51 0.45
CA ASP A 18 0.02 -29.49 0.28
C ASP A 18 -0.18 -28.64 1.55
N ASP A 19 0.85 -27.87 1.90
CA ASP A 19 0.88 -26.90 3.01
C ASP A 19 1.06 -25.47 2.44
N GLY A 20 0.40 -25.17 1.34
CA GLY A 20 0.46 -23.87 0.67
C GLY A 20 1.77 -23.57 -0.05
N GLU A 21 1.70 -22.69 -1.05
CA GLU A 21 2.80 -22.45 -1.97
C GLU A 21 3.95 -21.66 -1.33
N LYS A 22 5.14 -22.27 -1.35
CA LYS A 22 6.38 -21.71 -0.82
C LYS A 22 7.35 -21.38 -1.95
N TYR A 23 8.03 -20.26 -1.80
CA TYR A 23 8.97 -19.71 -2.76
C TYR A 23 10.35 -19.53 -2.14
N LEU A 24 11.39 -19.69 -2.96
CA LEU A 24 12.75 -19.25 -2.67
C LEU A 24 12.88 -17.80 -3.14
N CYS A 25 13.11 -16.89 -2.21
CA CYS A 25 13.33 -15.47 -2.48
C CYS A 25 14.83 -15.16 -2.51
N THR A 26 15.28 -14.40 -3.51
CA THR A 26 16.68 -13.94 -3.68
C THR A 26 16.73 -12.52 -4.23
N TYR A 27 17.89 -11.87 -4.12
CA TYR A 27 18.14 -10.59 -4.80
C TYR A 27 18.73 -10.80 -6.20
N ASN A 28 18.21 -10.03 -7.16
CA ASN A 28 18.75 -9.73 -8.49
C ASN A 28 18.92 -10.91 -9.46
N SER A 29 19.21 -12.12 -8.99
CA SER A 29 19.36 -13.33 -9.81
C SER A 29 18.74 -14.55 -9.12
N SER A 30 18.21 -15.46 -9.94
CA SER A 30 17.81 -16.79 -9.48
C SER A 30 19.04 -17.55 -8.98
N PRO A 31 18.97 -18.26 -7.83
CA PRO A 31 20.09 -19.06 -7.37
C PRO A 31 20.26 -20.31 -8.23
N GLU A 32 21.51 -20.72 -8.49
CA GLU A 32 21.79 -21.93 -9.29
C GLU A 32 21.36 -23.24 -8.59
N LYS A 33 21.35 -23.26 -7.26
CA LYS A 33 21.02 -24.44 -6.45
C LYS A 33 20.12 -24.06 -5.29
N CYS A 34 19.18 -24.92 -4.93
CA CYS A 34 18.39 -24.75 -3.71
C CYS A 34 19.25 -25.03 -2.48
N LEU A 35 19.36 -24.07 -1.55
CA LEU A 35 20.14 -24.25 -0.32
C LEU A 35 19.50 -25.22 0.69
N LYS A 36 18.23 -25.60 0.49
CA LYS A 36 17.55 -26.58 1.35
C LYS A 36 17.85 -28.03 0.95
N CYS A 37 17.78 -28.36 -0.34
CA CYS A 37 17.95 -29.74 -0.83
C CYS A 37 19.20 -29.98 -1.68
N GLY A 38 19.93 -28.91 -2.06
CA GLY A 38 21.11 -28.98 -2.91
C GLY A 38 20.85 -29.18 -4.41
N ALA A 39 19.59 -29.39 -4.81
CA ALA A 39 19.22 -29.60 -6.21
C ALA A 39 19.45 -28.34 -7.05
N VAL A 40 19.77 -28.54 -8.33
CA VAL A 40 19.92 -27.46 -9.30
C VAL A 40 18.56 -26.86 -9.61
N ILE A 41 18.50 -25.53 -9.70
CA ILE A 41 17.30 -24.78 -10.08
C ILE A 41 17.45 -24.47 -11.58
N GLN A 42 16.83 -25.29 -12.41
CA GLN A 42 16.79 -25.16 -13.88
C GLN A 42 15.34 -25.16 -14.34
N ASP A 43 15.02 -24.28 -15.28
CA ASP A 43 13.69 -24.17 -15.93
C ASP A 43 12.49 -23.93 -14.99
N GLU A 44 12.75 -23.45 -13.76
CA GLU A 44 11.71 -23.09 -12.80
C GLU A 44 11.11 -21.71 -13.12
N LEU A 45 9.81 -21.55 -12.86
CA LEU A 45 9.12 -20.27 -13.04
C LEU A 45 9.69 -19.21 -12.08
N LEU A 46 10.16 -18.11 -12.66
CA LEU A 46 10.71 -16.96 -11.96
C LEU A 46 9.68 -15.85 -11.88
N PHE A 47 9.44 -15.37 -10.67
CA PHE A 47 8.55 -14.27 -10.40
C PHE A 47 9.34 -13.11 -9.79
N GLN A 48 9.00 -11.88 -10.14
CA GLN A 48 9.43 -10.71 -9.39
C GLN A 48 8.42 -10.45 -8.27
N VAL A 49 8.91 -10.33 -7.04
CA VAL A 49 8.10 -9.87 -5.90
C VAL A 49 8.05 -8.35 -5.95
N LEU A 50 6.86 -7.80 -6.13
CA LEU A 50 6.66 -6.36 -6.22
C LEU A 50 6.59 -5.74 -4.81
N PRO A 51 7.13 -4.53 -4.62
CA PRO A 51 6.95 -3.81 -3.37
C PRO A 51 5.45 -3.55 -3.11
N PRO A 52 4.95 -3.80 -1.88
CA PRO A 52 3.54 -3.62 -1.52
C PRO A 52 3.19 -2.15 -1.22
N PHE A 53 3.92 -1.21 -1.82
CA PHE A 53 3.75 0.22 -1.70
C PHE A 53 4.05 0.88 -3.04
N SER A 54 3.50 2.06 -3.25
CA SER A 54 3.70 2.82 -4.48
C SER A 54 3.68 4.32 -4.22
N ASN A 55 4.13 5.07 -5.23
CA ASN A 55 4.19 6.51 -5.15
C ASN A 55 2.78 7.10 -5.33
N ALA A 56 2.27 7.77 -4.29
CA ALA A 56 0.99 8.46 -4.31
C ALA A 56 0.90 9.55 -5.39
N HIS A 57 2.03 10.14 -5.76
CA HIS A 57 2.14 11.27 -6.69
C HIS A 57 2.09 10.88 -8.16
N VAL A 58 1.83 9.61 -8.48
CA VAL A 58 1.60 9.19 -9.86
C VAL A 58 0.23 9.72 -10.33
N PRO A 59 0.17 10.53 -11.40
CA PRO A 59 -1.08 11.09 -11.90
C PRO A 59 -1.95 10.02 -12.58
N ILE A 60 -3.26 10.23 -12.57
CA ILE A 60 -4.23 9.41 -13.29
C ILE A 60 -4.51 10.03 -14.65
N MET A 61 -4.17 9.32 -15.71
CA MET A 61 -4.32 9.84 -17.09
C MET A 61 -5.77 9.77 -17.61
N PHE A 62 -6.59 8.85 -17.08
CA PHE A 62 -7.96 8.60 -17.55
C PHE A 62 -8.99 8.96 -16.49
N SER A 63 -9.57 10.16 -16.61
CA SER A 63 -10.48 10.75 -15.62
C SER A 63 -11.83 10.03 -15.46
N SER A 64 -12.18 9.19 -16.45
CA SER A 64 -13.41 8.38 -16.47
C SER A 64 -13.23 6.99 -15.85
N TYR A 65 -12.01 6.59 -15.49
CA TYR A 65 -11.75 5.27 -14.90
C TYR A 65 -12.11 5.26 -13.40
N PRO A 66 -12.62 4.14 -12.85
CA PRO A 66 -13.02 4.02 -11.45
C PRO A 66 -11.81 3.94 -10.51
N VAL A 67 -11.15 5.08 -10.31
CA VAL A 67 -9.94 5.21 -9.50
C VAL A 67 -10.14 6.33 -8.50
N ALA A 68 -10.38 5.97 -7.24
CA ALA A 68 -10.47 6.88 -6.10
C ALA A 68 -9.46 6.43 -5.06
N ARG A 69 -8.38 7.19 -4.85
CA ARG A 69 -7.25 6.69 -4.07
C ARG A 69 -7.16 7.37 -2.72
N ILE A 70 -6.82 6.57 -1.71
CA ILE A 70 -6.31 7.05 -0.44
C ILE A 70 -4.92 6.46 -0.20
N ALA A 71 -4.08 7.18 0.53
CA ALA A 71 -2.72 6.80 0.86
C ALA A 71 -2.54 6.66 2.36
N PHE A 72 -1.68 5.72 2.78
CA PHE A 72 -1.19 5.58 4.15
C PHE A 72 0.33 5.55 4.18
N ILE A 73 0.91 6.26 5.14
CA ILE A 73 2.34 6.28 5.45
C ILE A 73 2.54 6.16 6.97
N PRO A 74 3.72 5.75 7.46
CA PRO A 74 4.05 5.87 8.88
C PRO A 74 4.03 7.33 9.34
N SER A 75 3.38 7.64 10.48
CA SER A 75 3.24 9.02 10.97
C SER A 75 4.56 9.71 11.33
N ASN A 76 5.63 8.93 11.52
CA ASN A 76 6.98 9.42 11.83
C ASN A 76 7.82 9.72 10.57
N ASN A 77 7.21 9.69 9.37
CA ASN A 77 7.88 9.86 8.08
C ASN A 77 9.03 8.86 7.84
N SER A 78 9.02 7.71 8.50
CA SER A 78 9.94 6.62 8.17
C SER A 78 9.43 5.84 6.95
N SER A 79 10.33 5.10 6.28
CA SER A 79 9.91 4.14 5.24
C SER A 79 8.81 3.21 5.75
N ILE A 80 7.84 2.92 4.89
CA ILE A 80 6.75 1.97 5.19
C ILE A 80 7.28 0.56 5.52
N LEU A 81 8.48 0.21 5.05
CA LEU A 81 9.15 -1.04 5.39
C LEU A 81 9.59 -1.13 6.85
N ASN A 82 9.65 -0.01 7.56
CA ASN A 82 9.90 0.04 8.99
C ASN A 82 8.62 -0.01 9.83
N TYR A 83 7.45 -0.22 9.21
CA TYR A 83 6.18 -0.35 9.91
C TYR A 83 6.22 -1.49 10.93
N ARG A 84 5.69 -1.22 12.11
CA ARG A 84 5.51 -2.17 13.22
C ARG A 84 4.07 -2.10 13.71
N SER A 85 3.60 -3.12 14.40
CA SER A 85 2.23 -3.17 14.93
C SER A 85 1.88 -2.05 15.92
N ASP A 86 2.89 -1.42 16.53
CA ASP A 86 2.78 -0.26 17.42
C ASP A 86 3.01 1.08 16.70
N SER A 87 3.24 1.06 15.37
CA SER A 87 3.42 2.26 14.55
C SER A 87 2.08 2.89 14.22
N ASN A 88 2.00 4.21 14.38
CA ASN A 88 0.87 4.98 13.91
C ASN A 88 0.99 5.23 12.41
N LEU A 89 -0.15 5.24 11.72
CA LEU A 89 -0.25 5.58 10.31
C LEU A 89 -0.90 6.95 10.15
N HIS A 90 -0.36 7.74 9.23
CA HIS A 90 -0.97 8.95 8.71
C HIS A 90 -1.60 8.65 7.36
N CYS A 91 -2.72 9.31 7.03
CA CYS A 91 -3.42 9.06 5.78
C CYS A 91 -3.96 10.32 5.12
N GLY A 92 -4.20 10.21 3.81
CA GLY A 92 -4.75 11.28 2.98
C GLY A 92 -5.49 10.76 1.76
N ALA A 93 -6.31 11.63 1.17
CA ALA A 93 -7.00 11.39 -0.09
C ALA A 93 -6.16 11.93 -1.25
N ILE A 94 -6.05 11.17 -2.33
CA ILE A 94 -5.20 11.52 -3.47
C ILE A 94 -6.08 11.93 -4.63
N ASP A 95 -5.87 13.13 -5.17
CA ASP A 95 -6.53 13.57 -6.40
C ASP A 95 -5.86 12.95 -7.66
N SER A 96 -6.46 13.22 -8.82
CA SER A 96 -5.95 12.72 -10.10
C SER A 96 -4.61 13.33 -10.53
N GLU A 97 -4.24 14.50 -10.00
CA GLU A 97 -2.92 15.10 -10.23
C GLU A 97 -1.83 14.44 -9.38
N GLY A 98 -2.19 13.55 -8.46
CA GLY A 98 -1.26 12.91 -7.53
C GLY A 98 -0.98 13.76 -6.28
N LYS A 99 -1.80 14.76 -5.98
CA LYS A 99 -1.66 15.54 -4.75
C LYS A 99 -2.38 14.85 -3.61
N VAL A 100 -1.73 14.76 -2.46
CA VAL A 100 -2.29 14.11 -1.26
C VAL A 100 -2.86 15.19 -0.35
N HIS A 101 -4.18 15.21 -0.22
CA HIS A 101 -4.90 16.05 0.72
C HIS A 101 -5.00 15.30 2.04
N ASN A 102 -4.52 15.90 3.12
CA ASN A 102 -4.47 15.26 4.43
C ASN A 102 -4.77 16.28 5.54
N PHE A 103 -5.01 15.78 6.75
CA PHE A 103 -5.31 16.62 7.91
C PHE A 103 -4.38 16.29 9.07
N THR A 104 -3.84 17.33 9.70
CA THR A 104 -3.12 17.21 10.97
C THR A 104 -3.68 18.19 11.99
N ASN A 105 -3.66 17.83 13.28
CA ASN A 105 -4.10 18.74 14.34
C ASN A 105 -3.25 20.01 14.43
N GLN A 106 -2.00 19.95 13.97
CA GLN A 106 -1.08 21.09 14.02
C GLN A 106 -1.28 22.08 12.87
N PHE A 107 -1.54 21.58 11.65
CA PHE A 107 -1.56 22.41 10.45
C PHE A 107 -2.92 22.45 9.74
N GLY A 108 -3.91 21.70 10.24
CA GLY A 108 -5.21 21.55 9.60
C GLY A 108 -5.11 20.79 8.29
N ILE A 109 -5.90 21.19 7.30
CA ILE A 109 -5.92 20.54 5.98
C ILE A 109 -4.73 21.04 5.14
N GLN A 110 -3.90 20.09 4.70
CA GLN A 110 -2.73 20.28 3.85
C GLN A 110 -2.91 19.56 2.52
N SER A 111 -2.12 19.97 1.53
CA SER A 111 -2.12 19.37 0.19
C SER A 111 -0.68 19.20 -0.27
N ASP A 112 -0.18 17.97 -0.20
CA ASP A 112 1.22 17.65 -0.39
C ASP A 112 1.48 17.08 -1.79
N SER A 113 2.60 17.50 -2.39
CA SER A 113 3.08 17.01 -3.68
C SER A 113 4.40 16.22 -3.56
N ASN A 114 4.81 15.92 -2.33
CA ASN A 114 5.98 15.10 -1.99
C ASN A 114 5.76 14.45 -0.60
N GLY A 115 6.61 13.49 -0.25
CA GLY A 115 6.62 12.82 1.06
C GLY A 115 5.71 11.59 1.17
N TRP A 116 5.03 11.23 0.07
CA TRP A 116 4.13 10.08 -0.01
C TRP A 116 4.60 9.06 -1.08
N GLU A 117 5.90 9.03 -1.38
CA GLU A 117 6.48 8.17 -2.42
C GLU A 117 6.47 6.67 -2.06
N GLU A 118 6.48 6.35 -0.76
CA GLU A 118 6.37 4.97 -0.24
C GLU A 118 5.06 4.78 0.52
N SER A 119 3.93 4.91 -0.19
CA SER A 119 2.60 4.81 0.41
C SER A 119 1.95 3.46 0.15
N ILE A 120 1.17 2.98 1.12
CA ILE A 120 0.13 2.01 0.84
C ILE A 120 -1.02 2.76 0.17
N ILE A 121 -1.38 2.35 -1.05
CA ILE A 121 -2.46 2.96 -1.82
C ILE A 121 -3.66 2.02 -1.81
N ILE A 122 -4.83 2.53 -1.44
CA ILE A 122 -6.09 1.81 -1.54
C ILE A 122 -6.96 2.50 -2.60
N ASN A 123 -7.39 1.74 -3.61
CA ASN A 123 -8.42 2.20 -4.55
C ASN A 123 -9.81 1.95 -3.92
N ILE A 124 -10.43 3.01 -3.44
CA ILE A 124 -11.75 3.02 -2.81
C ILE A 124 -12.84 2.53 -3.75
N SER A 125 -12.77 2.87 -5.05
CA SER A 125 -13.75 2.41 -6.03
C SER A 125 -13.77 0.89 -6.14
N GLU A 126 -12.60 0.25 -6.05
CA GLU A 126 -12.46 -1.21 -6.03
C GLU A 126 -12.85 -1.79 -4.67
N ALA A 127 -12.28 -1.28 -3.58
CA ALA A 127 -12.48 -1.78 -2.22
C ALA A 127 -13.95 -1.73 -1.77
N ALA A 128 -14.72 -0.77 -2.29
CA ALA A 128 -16.14 -0.61 -2.02
C ALA A 128 -17.06 -1.12 -3.15
N GLY A 129 -16.50 -1.65 -4.25
CA GLY A 129 -17.28 -2.12 -5.40
C GLY A 129 -18.11 -1.03 -6.10
N CYS A 130 -17.63 0.21 -6.11
CA CYS A 130 -18.32 1.37 -6.68
C CYS A 130 -17.68 1.81 -8.01
N GLU A 131 -18.06 1.15 -9.11
CA GLU A 131 -17.55 1.47 -10.46
C GLU A 131 -17.96 2.88 -10.94
N SER A 132 -19.00 3.47 -10.35
CA SER A 132 -19.45 4.80 -10.71
C SER A 132 -18.60 5.92 -10.12
N LEU A 133 -17.70 5.60 -9.17
CA LEU A 133 -16.78 6.54 -8.54
C LEU A 133 -15.52 6.67 -9.40
N THR A 134 -15.60 7.55 -10.40
CA THR A 134 -14.48 7.87 -11.28
C THR A 134 -13.51 8.83 -10.62
N SER A 135 -12.27 8.92 -11.13
CA SER A 135 -11.29 9.90 -10.63
C SER A 135 -11.77 11.34 -10.76
N LEU A 136 -12.50 11.70 -11.83
CA LEU A 136 -13.12 13.03 -11.94
C LEU A 136 -14.08 13.34 -10.77
N LYS A 137 -14.99 12.40 -10.45
CA LYS A 137 -15.92 12.60 -9.33
C LYS A 137 -15.20 12.65 -8.00
N TRP A 138 -14.17 11.82 -7.85
CA TRP A 138 -13.34 11.80 -6.65
C TRP A 138 -12.66 13.16 -6.41
N ASP A 139 -12.09 13.76 -7.45
CA ASP A 139 -11.49 15.10 -7.37
C ASP A 139 -12.53 16.17 -6.98
N GLU A 140 -13.70 16.16 -7.61
CA GLU A 140 -14.81 17.06 -7.26
C GLU A 140 -15.16 16.97 -5.78
N ILE A 141 -15.25 15.74 -5.24
CA ILE A 141 -15.57 15.50 -3.82
C ILE A 141 -14.44 16.02 -2.92
N ILE A 142 -13.17 15.69 -3.22
CA ILE A 142 -12.02 16.17 -2.44
C ILE A 142 -12.00 17.68 -2.42
N HIS A 143 -12.05 18.34 -3.59
CA HIS A 143 -11.94 19.79 -3.67
C HIS A 143 -13.11 20.49 -2.99
N ASN A 144 -14.34 19.99 -3.17
CA ASN A 144 -15.50 20.51 -2.44
C ASN A 144 -15.34 20.34 -0.93
N PHE A 145 -14.86 19.18 -0.46
CA PHE A 145 -14.58 18.94 0.95
C PHE A 145 -13.53 19.92 1.48
N VAL A 146 -12.37 20.01 0.82
CA VAL A 146 -11.24 20.83 1.25
C VAL A 146 -11.62 22.31 1.27
N ASN A 147 -12.33 22.81 0.26
CA ASN A 147 -12.72 24.23 0.17
C ASN A 147 -13.78 24.62 1.22
N THR A 148 -14.79 23.77 1.44
CA THR A 148 -15.82 24.01 2.47
C THR A 148 -15.26 23.88 3.88
N SER A 149 -14.37 22.91 4.09
CA SER A 149 -13.79 22.60 5.39
C SER A 149 -12.73 23.62 5.80
N LYS A 150 -11.89 24.12 4.89
CA LYS A 150 -10.94 25.22 5.21
C LYS A 150 -11.61 26.45 5.84
N SER A 151 -12.88 26.68 5.51
CA SER A 151 -13.69 27.80 6.05
C SER A 151 -14.35 27.50 7.41
N THR A 152 -14.49 26.22 7.79
CA THR A 152 -15.28 25.77 8.97
C THR A 152 -14.47 24.99 10.02
N VAL A 153 -13.30 24.48 9.65
CA VAL A 153 -12.46 23.58 10.46
C VAL A 153 -11.77 24.29 11.62
N PHE A 154 -11.40 25.57 11.47
CA PHE A 154 -10.70 26.30 12.54
C PHE A 154 -11.55 26.61 13.78
N SER A 155 -12.88 26.50 13.71
CA SER A 155 -13.77 26.92 14.81
C SER A 155 -14.58 25.80 15.47
N SER A 156 -14.65 24.59 14.89
CA SER A 156 -15.67 23.60 15.30
C SER A 156 -15.24 22.13 15.33
N MET A 157 -14.02 21.77 14.88
CA MET A 157 -13.60 20.38 14.92
C MET A 157 -13.33 19.92 16.35
N LYS A 158 -13.97 18.81 16.72
CA LYS A 158 -13.87 18.18 18.04
C LYS A 158 -12.41 17.85 18.36
N GLN A 159 -12.02 17.90 19.63
CA GLN A 159 -10.65 17.59 20.11
C GLN A 159 -10.07 16.25 19.64
N ASN A 160 -10.89 15.34 19.11
CA ASN A 160 -10.50 13.99 18.71
C ASN A 160 -10.54 13.76 17.19
N TYR A 161 -10.78 14.80 16.38
CA TYR A 161 -10.75 14.66 14.92
C TYR A 161 -9.31 14.42 14.45
N ASP A 162 -9.09 13.42 13.61
CA ASP A 162 -7.75 13.08 13.10
C ASP A 162 -7.73 12.87 11.57
N CYS A 163 -6.55 12.51 11.04
CA CYS A 163 -6.35 12.27 9.61
C CYS A 163 -7.26 11.16 9.04
N LEU A 164 -7.64 10.19 9.86
CA LEU A 164 -8.50 9.09 9.44
C LEU A 164 -9.96 9.55 9.36
N ASP A 165 -10.42 10.36 10.31
CA ASP A 165 -11.75 10.98 10.21
C ASP A 165 -11.87 11.86 8.97
N PHE A 166 -10.82 12.62 8.65
CA PHE A 166 -10.73 13.41 7.41
C PHE A 166 -10.96 12.57 6.16
N VAL A 167 -10.23 11.45 6.03
CA VAL A 167 -10.37 10.55 4.88
C VAL A 167 -11.75 9.89 4.87
N ILE A 168 -12.26 9.45 6.03
CA ILE A 168 -13.58 8.82 6.13
C ILE A 168 -14.68 9.77 5.67
N ASP A 169 -14.65 11.04 6.07
CA ASP A 169 -15.70 11.98 5.68
C ASP A 169 -15.69 12.27 4.16
N ILE A 170 -14.52 12.24 3.52
CA ILE A 170 -14.42 12.31 2.06
C ILE A 170 -15.03 11.05 1.43
N ILE A 171 -14.68 9.86 1.92
CA ILE A 171 -15.21 8.59 1.38
C ILE A 171 -16.73 8.51 1.57
N ARG A 172 -17.27 8.98 2.70
CA ARG A 172 -18.72 8.99 2.96
C ARG A 172 -19.48 9.81 1.93
N ARG A 173 -18.95 10.98 1.57
CA ARG A 173 -19.51 11.82 0.51
C ARG A 173 -19.42 11.17 -0.87
N ALA A 174 -18.47 10.27 -1.07
CA ALA A 174 -18.26 9.58 -2.33
C ALA A 174 -19.17 8.36 -2.52
N ILE A 175 -19.46 7.62 -1.45
CA ILE A 175 -20.14 6.33 -1.55
C ILE A 175 -21.40 6.29 -0.69
N ASN A 176 -21.25 6.30 0.64
CA ASN A 176 -22.37 6.34 1.59
C ASN A 176 -21.88 6.58 3.03
N ASP A 177 -22.81 6.88 3.93
CA ASP A 177 -22.55 7.16 5.34
C ASP A 177 -22.15 5.94 6.20
N GLN A 178 -22.21 4.71 5.67
CA GLN A 178 -21.87 3.49 6.43
C GLN A 178 -20.36 3.30 6.60
N VAL A 179 -19.55 4.01 5.81
CA VAL A 179 -18.10 3.96 5.90
C VAL A 179 -17.66 4.46 7.29
N ASN A 180 -16.77 3.70 7.92
CA ASN A 180 -16.28 3.98 9.27
C ASN A 180 -14.84 3.48 9.43
N ARG A 181 -14.24 3.76 10.60
CA ARG A 181 -12.84 3.41 10.90
C ARG A 181 -12.56 1.90 10.79
N VAL A 182 -13.53 1.06 11.18
CA VAL A 182 -13.38 -0.41 11.12
C VAL A 182 -13.32 -0.87 9.67
N LEU A 183 -14.19 -0.35 8.80
CA LEU A 183 -14.20 -0.73 7.39
C LEU A 183 -12.91 -0.29 6.68
N VAL A 184 -12.42 0.92 6.94
CA VAL A 184 -11.14 1.39 6.37
C VAL A 184 -9.97 0.54 6.87
N ALA A 185 -9.97 0.16 8.15
CA ALA A 185 -8.96 -0.75 8.69
C ALA A 185 -9.01 -2.14 8.04
N GLN A 186 -10.21 -2.65 7.71
CA GLN A 186 -10.36 -3.91 6.97
C GLN A 186 -9.74 -3.80 5.57
N TRP A 187 -10.00 -2.72 4.83
CA TRP A 187 -9.37 -2.49 3.53
C TRP A 187 -7.84 -2.39 3.61
N LEU A 188 -7.31 -1.85 4.72
CA LEU A 188 -5.88 -1.68 4.95
C LEU A 188 -5.18 -2.96 5.44
N SER A 189 -5.92 -3.92 6.00
CA SER A 189 -5.35 -5.12 6.64
C SER A 189 -4.46 -5.94 5.70
N THR A 190 -4.97 -6.36 4.54
CA THR A 190 -4.23 -7.16 3.57
C THR A 190 -2.98 -6.43 3.03
N PRO A 191 -3.05 -5.15 2.61
CA PRO A 191 -1.85 -4.41 2.25
C PRO A 191 -0.80 -4.32 3.36
N LEU A 192 -1.21 -4.14 4.62
CA LEU A 192 -0.28 -4.11 5.76
C LEU A 192 0.40 -5.45 6.00
N GLU A 193 -0.32 -6.56 5.89
CA GLU A 193 0.27 -7.91 5.96
C GLU A 193 1.34 -8.09 4.87
N CYS A 194 1.07 -7.59 3.66
CA CYS A 194 2.03 -7.64 2.55
C CYS A 194 3.28 -6.81 2.85
N VAL A 195 3.13 -5.61 3.43
CA VAL A 195 4.25 -4.77 3.87
C VAL A 195 5.12 -5.51 4.89
N ILE A 196 4.51 -6.11 5.91
CA ILE A 196 5.24 -6.84 6.96
C ILE A 196 5.99 -8.03 6.35
N LEU A 197 5.34 -8.80 5.48
CA LEU A 197 5.96 -9.94 4.81
C LEU A 197 7.14 -9.51 3.91
N TYR A 198 6.95 -8.46 3.11
CA TYR A 198 8.00 -7.94 2.23
C TYR A 198 9.20 -7.41 3.03
N ALA A 199 8.95 -6.63 4.08
CA ALA A 199 9.98 -6.10 4.95
C ALA A 199 10.80 -7.22 5.63
N ASP A 200 10.14 -8.31 6.04
CA ASP A 200 10.82 -9.48 6.61
C ASP A 200 11.71 -10.20 5.59
N ILE A 201 11.26 -10.34 4.33
CA ILE A 201 12.09 -10.89 3.25
C ILE A 201 13.32 -10.01 3.02
N VAL A 202 13.13 -8.69 2.88
CA VAL A 202 14.22 -7.71 2.71
C VAL A 202 15.23 -7.84 3.85
N LYS A 203 14.78 -7.79 5.10
CA LYS A 203 15.64 -7.87 6.27
C LYS A 203 16.46 -9.16 6.31
N GLN A 204 15.85 -10.30 5.98
CA GLN A 204 16.56 -11.57 5.96
C GLN A 204 17.62 -11.63 4.86
N LEU A 205 17.29 -11.14 3.66
CA LEU A 205 18.27 -11.08 2.56
C LEU A 205 19.41 -10.09 2.87
N GLU A 206 19.11 -8.92 3.44
CA GLU A 206 20.11 -7.93 3.86
C GLU A 206 21.02 -8.43 4.99
N SER A 207 20.53 -9.34 5.85
CA SER A 207 21.35 -9.99 6.88
C SER A 207 22.38 -10.99 6.32
N GLY A 208 22.46 -11.15 4.99
CA GLY A 208 23.39 -12.04 4.31
C GLY A 208 22.80 -13.39 3.93
N SER A 209 21.49 -13.59 4.09
CA SER A 209 20.84 -14.82 3.62
C SER A 209 20.81 -14.86 2.10
N MET A 210 21.43 -15.89 1.51
CA MET A 210 21.44 -16.07 0.06
C MET A 210 20.08 -16.50 -0.51
N GLN A 211 19.25 -17.18 0.30
CA GLN A 211 17.89 -17.61 -0.04
C GLN A 211 16.99 -17.52 1.18
N VAL A 212 15.76 -17.04 0.98
CA VAL A 212 14.73 -16.96 2.02
C VAL A 212 13.51 -17.76 1.57
N ILE A 213 13.00 -18.65 2.43
CA ILE A 213 11.80 -19.45 2.10
C ILE A 213 10.57 -18.77 2.71
N LYS A 214 9.61 -18.38 1.86
CA LYS A 214 8.36 -17.77 2.32
C LYS A 214 7.15 -18.26 1.56
N LYS A 215 6.01 -18.26 2.25
CA LYS A 215 4.70 -18.28 1.61
C LYS A 215 4.39 -16.85 1.18
N LEU A 216 4.12 -16.64 -0.10
CA LEU A 216 3.88 -15.31 -0.69
C LEU A 216 2.38 -15.05 -0.86
N HIS A 217 1.59 -15.33 0.17
CA HIS A 217 0.15 -15.07 0.13
C HIS A 217 -0.11 -13.56 0.05
N ASN A 218 -1.06 -13.15 -0.79
CA ASN A 218 -1.54 -11.77 -0.95
C ASN A 218 -0.52 -10.75 -1.48
N ILE A 219 0.77 -11.09 -1.59
CA ILE A 219 1.76 -10.19 -2.18
C ILE A 219 1.75 -10.31 -3.71
N SER A 220 1.80 -9.18 -4.38
CA SER A 220 1.81 -9.15 -5.85
C SER A 220 3.13 -9.70 -6.38
N ILE A 221 3.01 -10.70 -7.24
CA ILE A 221 4.13 -11.29 -7.98
C ILE A 221 3.86 -11.16 -9.48
N SER A 222 4.88 -10.84 -10.26
CA SER A 222 4.79 -10.79 -11.72
C SER A 222 5.75 -11.81 -12.33
N GLN A 223 5.24 -12.69 -13.20
CA GLN A 223 6.10 -13.60 -13.95
C GLN A 223 7.02 -12.81 -14.87
N LEU A 224 8.31 -13.18 -14.89
CA LEU A 224 9.33 -12.59 -15.75
C LEU A 224 9.42 -13.29 -17.11
#